data_AF-A0A967W6Z4-F1
#
_entry.id   AF-A0A967W6Z4-F1
#
_cell.length_a   1.000
_cell.length_b   1.000
_cell.length_c   1.000
_cell.angle_alpha   90.00
_cell.angle_beta   90.00
_cell.angle_gamma   90.00
#
_symmetry.space_group_name_H-M   'P 1'
#
loop_
_entity.id
_entity.type
_entity.pdbx_description
1 polymer ?
#
loop_
_entity_poly.entity_id
_entity_poly.type
_entity_poly.pdbx_seq_one_letter_code
_entity_poly.pdbx_strand_id
1 'polypeptide(L)' 'MADRPSRVRPDLVPRVRRRLSVLNQAERLEDVRLPGFNLHRLRGRPRRYSIHVNGPWCITFEWIDGDAWRVDLEQYH' A
#
# COMPACT_ATOMS: atom_id res chain seq x y z
N MET A 1 17.61 3.60 13.12
CA MET A 1 16.25 3.41 12.56
C MET A 1 15.53 4.73 12.67
N ALA A 2 15.39 5.47 11.57
CA ALA A 2 14.65 6.72 11.58
C ALA A 2 13.17 6.42 11.33
N ASP A 3 12.43 6.12 12.40
CA ASP A 3 10.97 6.21 12.39
C ASP A 3 10.62 7.71 12.36
N ARG A 4 10.51 8.27 11.16
CA ARG A 4 9.98 9.63 11.00
C ARG A 4 8.46 9.51 11.12
N PRO A 5 7.80 10.25 12.02
CA PRO A 5 6.35 10.33 12.03
C PRO A 5 5.91 10.96 10.70
N SER A 6 5.45 10.10 9.79
CA SER A 6 4.95 10.47 8.48
C SER A 6 3.69 11.31 8.65
N ARG A 7 3.84 12.63 8.63
CA ARG A 7 2.70 13.54 8.44
C ARG A 7 2.19 13.30 7.02
N VAL A 8 1.22 12.40 6.89
CA VAL A 8 0.53 12.15 5.62
C VAL A 8 -0.07 13.47 5.15
N ARG A 9 0.23 13.85 3.90
CA ARG A 9 -0.34 15.05 3.32
C ARG A 9 -1.89 15.00 3.42
N PRO A 10 -2.56 16.05 3.90
CA PRO A 10 -4.01 16.02 4.12
C PRO A 10 -4.82 15.60 2.89
N ASP A 11 -4.36 15.98 1.69
CA ASP A 11 -5.01 15.64 0.43
C ASP A 11 -4.95 14.15 0.07
N LEU A 12 -4.01 13.39 0.65
CA LEU A 12 -3.87 11.95 0.44
C LEU A 12 -4.71 11.13 1.42
N VAL A 13 -5.05 11.68 2.59
CA VAL A 13 -5.70 10.95 3.69
C VAL A 13 -6.95 10.18 3.24
N PRO A 14 -7.91 10.78 2.48
CA PRO A 14 -9.09 10.04 2.05
C PRO A 14 -8.75 8.85 1.14
N ARG A 15 -7.78 9.03 0.24
CA ARG A 15 -7.36 7.99 -0.71
C ARG A 15 -6.61 6.86 -0.01
N VAL A 16 -5.71 7.20 0.90
CA VAL A 16 -4.94 6.25 1.73
C VAL A 16 -5.89 5.43 2.60
N ARG A 17 -6.82 6.07 3.32
CA ARG A 17 -7.80 5.37 4.16
C ARG A 17 -8.62 4.35 3.38
N ARG A 18 -9.08 4.70 2.17
CA ARG A 18 -9.82 3.75 1.32
C ARG A 18 -9.00 2.50 0.99
N ARG A 19 -7.71 2.66 0.73
CA ARG A 19 -6.81 1.55 0.39
C ARG A 19 -6.48 0.69 1.60
N LEU A 20 -6.21 1.32 2.75
CA LEU A 20 -6.02 0.60 4.00
C LEU A 20 -7.27 -0.19 4.39
N SER A 21 -8.47 0.37 4.19
CA SER A 21 -9.72 -0.35 4.43
C SER A 21 -9.88 -1.60 3.56
N VAL A 22 -9.49 -1.52 2.28
CA VAL A 22 -9.50 -2.68 1.37
C VAL A 22 -8.46 -3.71 1.82
N LEU A 23 -7.24 -3.29 2.14
CA LEU A 23 -6.19 -4.20 2.63
C LEU A 23 -6.60 -4.92 3.92
N ASN A 24 -7.30 -4.24 4.83
CA ASN A 24 -7.78 -4.81 6.08
C ASN A 24 -8.98 -5.76 5.92
N GLN A 25 -9.67 -5.73 4.78
CA GLN A 25 -10.85 -6.57 4.51
C GLN A 25 -10.55 -7.71 3.53
N ALA A 26 -9.41 -7.64 2.84
CA ALA A 26 -9.00 -8.65 1.88
C ALA A 26 -8.60 -9.93 2.60
N GLU A 27 -9.13 -11.07 2.16
CA GLU A 27 -8.69 -12.39 2.63
C GLU A 27 -7.58 -12.94 1.72
N ARG A 28 -7.53 -12.44 0.49
CA ARG A 28 -6.59 -12.85 -0.54
C ARG A 28 -6.02 -11.64 -1.25
N LEU A 29 -4.80 -11.78 -1.76
CA LEU A 29 -4.14 -10.72 -2.50
C LEU A 29 -4.92 -10.32 -3.76
N GLU A 30 -5.66 -11.26 -4.35
CA GLU A 30 -6.51 -11.03 -5.51
C GLU A 30 -7.65 -10.04 -5.21
N ASP A 31 -8.16 -9.97 -3.98
CA ASP A 31 -9.25 -9.07 -3.57
C ASP A 31 -8.81 -7.59 -3.65
N VAL A 32 -7.49 -7.35 -3.61
CA VAL A 32 -6.87 -6.03 -3.70
C VAL A 32 -6.70 -5.57 -5.17
N ARG A 33 -6.95 -6.44 -6.17
CA ARG A 33 -6.86 -6.12 -7.61
C ARG A 33 -8.03 -5.28 -8.11
N LEU A 34 -8.28 -4.15 -7.46
CA LEU A 34 -9.36 -3.22 -7.80
C LEU A 34 -8.92 -2.20 -8.86
N PRO A 35 -9.85 -1.71 -9.70
CA PRO A 35 -9.58 -0.61 -10.62
C PRO A 35 -8.98 0.61 -9.89
N GLY A 36 -7.88 1.13 -10.42
CA GLY A 36 -7.16 2.28 -9.85
C GLY A 36 -6.23 1.95 -8.66
N PHE A 37 -6.19 0.71 -8.18
CA PHE A 37 -5.18 0.27 -7.21
C PHE A 37 -3.89 -0.15 -7.92
N ASN A 38 -3.96 -0.58 -9.18
CA ASN A 38 -2.79 -0.97 -9.98
C ASN A 38 -1.86 -1.93 -9.21
N LEU A 39 -2.44 -2.93 -8.56
CA LEU A 39 -1.70 -3.88 -7.73
C LEU A 39 -0.62 -4.57 -8.56
N HIS A 40 0.64 -4.45 -8.12
CA HIS A 40 1.75 -5.13 -8.74
C HIS A 40 2.79 -5.57 -7.71
N ARG A 41 3.54 -6.62 -8.07
CA ARG A 41 4.63 -7.15 -7.25
C ARG A 41 5.88 -6.30 -7.48
N LEU A 42 6.53 -5.89 -6.41
CA LEU A 42 7.82 -5.20 -6.45
C LEU A 42 8.97 -6.21 -6.69
N ARG A 43 10.05 -5.73 -7.29
CA ARG A 43 11.28 -6.52 -7.46
C ARG A 43 12.10 -6.46 -6.17
N GLY A 44 12.63 -7.60 -5.72
CA GLY A 44 13.51 -7.67 -4.56
C GLY A 44 13.10 -8.73 -3.54
N ARG A 45 13.79 -8.71 -2.39
CA ARG A 45 13.48 -9.51 -1.21
C ARG A 45 13.46 -8.58 0.02
N PRO A 46 12.49 -8.72 0.94
CA PRO A 46 11.36 -9.66 0.91
C PRO A 46 10.35 -9.36 -0.23
N ARG A 47 9.43 -10.29 -0.48
CA ARG A 47 8.41 -10.13 -1.53
C ARG A 47 7.41 -9.06 -1.08
N ARG A 48 7.45 -7.90 -1.73
CA ARG A 48 6.52 -6.79 -1.48
C ARG A 48 5.61 -6.53 -2.68
N TYR A 49 4.52 -5.85 -2.41
CA TYR A 49 3.50 -5.42 -3.37
C TYR A 49 3.30 -3.92 -3.23
N SER A 50 2.76 -3.32 -4.29
CA SER A 50 2.46 -1.89 -4.35
C SER A 50 1.06 -1.68 -4.89
N ILE A 51 0.34 -0.73 -4.28
CA ILE A 51 -0.92 -0.20 -4.79
C ILE A 51 -0.83 1.33 -4.94
N HIS A 52 -1.30 1.83 -6.07
CA HIS A 52 -1.26 3.25 -6.43
C HIS A 52 -2.24 4.06 -5.60
N VAL A 53 -1.79 5.21 -5.07
CA VAL A 53 -2.61 6.18 -4.32
C VAL A 53 -3.03 7.35 -5.21
N ASN A 54 -2.05 8.15 -5.65
CA ASN A 54 -2.25 9.30 -6.53
C ASN A 54 -0.90 9.88 -6.97
N GLY A 55 -0.76 10.25 -8.24
CA GLY A 55 0.49 10.80 -8.78
C GLY A 55 1.67 9.89 -8.43
N PRO A 56 2.72 10.39 -7.74
CA PRO A 56 3.86 9.58 -7.35
C PRO A 56 3.60 8.67 -6.15
N TRP A 57 2.47 8.82 -5.44
CA TRP A 57 2.27 8.13 -4.16
C TRP A 57 1.73 6.71 -4.34
N CYS A 58 2.34 5.76 -3.65
CA CYS A 58 1.95 4.35 -3.59
C CYS A 58 1.99 3.84 -2.14
N ILE A 59 1.15 2.86 -1.81
CA ILE A 59 1.26 2.08 -0.57
C ILE A 59 1.99 0.79 -0.90
N THR A 60 3.02 0.46 -0.13
CA THR A 60 3.77 -0.79 -0.29
C THR A 60 3.66 -1.67 0.94
N PHE A 61 3.58 -2.98 0.75
CA PHE A 61 3.32 -3.94 1.83
C PHE A 61 3.84 -5.33 1.49
N GLU A 62 4.09 -6.13 2.51
CA GLU A 62 4.26 -7.59 2.43
C GLU A 62 2.89 -8.25 2.59
N TRP A 63 2.65 -9.37 1.89
CA TRP A 63 1.43 -10.16 2.06
C TRP A 63 1.78 -11.49 2.71
N ILE A 64 1.29 -11.71 3.93
CA ILE A 64 1.63 -12.87 4.76
C ILE A 64 0.34 -13.38 5.40
N ASP A 65 0.01 -14.65 5.17
CA ASP A 65 -1.11 -15.37 5.79
C ASP A 65 -2.48 -14.66 5.71
N GLY A 66 -2.74 -13.94 4.62
CA GLY A 66 -4.01 -13.24 4.40
C GLY A 66 -4.01 -11.79 4.88
N ASP A 67 -2.89 -11.30 5.41
CA ASP A 67 -2.78 -9.94 5.96
C ASP A 67 -1.69 -9.12 5.27
N ALA A 68 -1.88 -7.79 5.31
CA ALA A 68 -0.88 -6.82 4.86
C ALA A 68 0.07 -6.43 6.01
N TRP A 69 1.36 -6.69 5.82
CA TRP A 69 2.43 -6.42 6.78
C TRP A 69 3.38 -5.34 6.27
N ARG A 70 4.09 -4.66 7.20
CA ARG A 70 5.05 -3.59 6.89
C ARG A 70 4.50 -2.62 5.85
N VAL A 71 3.39 -1.98 6.20
CA VAL A 71 2.68 -1.09 5.29
C VAL A 71 3.33 0.29 5.32
N ASP A 72 3.87 0.72 4.18
CA ASP A 72 4.53 2.02 4.01
C ASP A 72 3.79 2.87 2.97
N LEU A 73 3.85 4.20 3.10
CA LEU A 73 3.40 5.15 2.08
C LEU A 73 4.62 5.81 1.44
N GLU A 74 4.87 5.52 0.18
CA GLU A 74 6.09 5.89 -0.55
C GLU A 74 5.78 6.78 -1.75
N GLN A 75 6.75 7.60 -2.15
CA GLN A 75 6.74 8.33 -3.43
C GLN A 75 7.64 7.60 -4.42
N TYR A 76 7.05 7.12 -5.51
CA TYR A 76 7.78 6.74 -6.70
C TYR A 76 8.29 8.02 -7.36
N HIS A 77 9.61 8.15 -7.47
CA HIS A 77 10.29 9.27 -8.12
C HIS A 77 10.21 9.17 -9.65
#